data_AF-A0A1R1JME9-F1
#
_entry.id   AF-A0A1R1JME9-F1
#
_cell.length_a   1.000
_cell.length_b   1.000
_cell.length_c   1.000
_cell.angle_alpha   90.00
_cell.angle_beta   90.00
_cell.angle_gamma   90.00
#
_symmetry.space_group_name_H-M   'P 1'
#
loop_
_entity.id
_entity.type
_entity.pdbx_description
1 polymer ?
#
loop_
_entity_poly.entity_id
_entity_poly.type
_entity_poly.pdbx_seq_one_letter_code
_entity_poly.pdbx_strand_id
1 'polypeptide(L)'
;MQQHPTRNAVRHPLLAVLSGLALGAGLLAGVAGLAANTTGGMFPNLAVTLGLLGLGLGNTLSFLCNLLAWRLGANSRRLRLLLAVQALPAIVFAAFACKAAWDNWQDHRGSQQRSAIWNAVRADDTDALSAALRACGAVCRDGTTPESLLMDAAEAGAHRVASHLITQGATVGAGLTSPSRSLRTCEGRYLPSLSTLSVAIARRDDALVAMLLPVSDTAARREAMWTAASLDRLDAVQALAAHGVPLSLRGRVLDENDTLLVAAASGAASTVGQWLIDTQGLPVDAIENGPDPYPGTAPITALFDFMRDTQSPRATAFLRLLRTHGANLDALRRDGVTVLQEAVRLDRKPVAALLVEAGADPARLLAAERARLTELLANPDEPPHAERTKGCVLP
;
A
#
# COMPACT_ATOMS: atom_id res chain seq x y z
N MET A 1 -73.18 -40.99 -3.35
CA MET A 1 -72.39 -39.78 -3.09
C MET A 1 -71.05 -40.19 -2.48
N GLN A 2 -70.04 -40.46 -3.31
CA GLN A 2 -68.67 -40.65 -2.81
C GLN A 2 -68.12 -39.27 -2.46
N GLN A 3 -67.92 -39.01 -1.16
CA GLN A 3 -67.16 -37.86 -0.70
C GLN A 3 -65.73 -38.06 -1.18
N HIS A 4 -65.36 -37.43 -2.30
CA HIS A 4 -63.97 -37.35 -2.70
C HIS A 4 -63.19 -36.72 -1.53
N PRO A 5 -62.14 -37.39 -1.00
CA PRO A 5 -61.28 -36.78 -0.01
C PRO A 5 -60.78 -35.48 -0.60
N THR A 6 -61.15 -34.38 0.03
CA THR A 6 -60.82 -33.03 -0.43
C THR A 6 -59.30 -32.97 -0.51
N ARG A 7 -58.76 -32.63 -1.70
CA ARG A 7 -57.31 -32.48 -1.98
C ARG A 7 -56.57 -31.57 -0.97
N ASN A 8 -57.28 -30.90 -0.10
CA ASN A 8 -56.76 -30.05 0.97
C ASN A 8 -56.14 -30.85 2.13
N ALA A 9 -56.52 -32.11 2.37
CA ALA A 9 -56.02 -32.87 3.52
C ALA A 9 -54.51 -33.22 3.46
N VAL A 10 -53.92 -33.32 2.26
CA VAL A 10 -52.53 -33.78 2.08
C VAL A 10 -51.50 -32.62 2.13
N ARG A 11 -51.94 -31.37 1.92
CA ARG A 11 -51.01 -30.22 1.78
C ARG A 11 -50.53 -29.64 3.12
N HIS A 12 -51.31 -29.78 4.18
CA HIS A 12 -50.99 -29.27 5.51
C HIS A 12 -49.80 -29.97 6.22
N PRO A 13 -49.64 -31.31 6.21
CA PRO A 13 -48.53 -31.96 6.90
C PRO A 13 -47.17 -31.62 6.30
N LEU A 14 -47.08 -31.45 4.98
CA LEU A 14 -45.83 -31.10 4.30
C LEU A 14 -45.31 -29.72 4.76
N LEU A 15 -46.17 -28.70 4.81
CA LEU A 15 -45.80 -27.35 5.26
C LEU A 15 -45.37 -27.33 6.74
N ALA A 16 -45.99 -28.15 7.58
CA ALA A 16 -45.61 -28.28 8.99
C ALA A 16 -44.23 -28.94 9.16
N VAL A 17 -43.92 -29.98 8.37
CA VAL A 17 -42.61 -30.63 8.36
C VAL A 17 -41.52 -29.66 7.88
N LEU A 18 -41.77 -28.95 6.76
CA LEU A 18 -40.82 -27.95 6.24
C LEU A 18 -40.59 -26.81 7.24
N SER A 19 -41.65 -26.34 7.89
CA SER A 19 -41.57 -25.33 8.95
C SER A 19 -40.71 -25.80 10.13
N GLY A 20 -40.89 -27.04 10.59
CA GLY A 20 -40.08 -27.63 11.66
C GLY A 20 -38.61 -27.82 11.27
N LEU A 21 -38.33 -28.31 10.06
CA LEU A 21 -36.98 -28.48 9.54
C LEU A 21 -36.25 -27.14 9.39
N ALA A 22 -36.91 -26.12 8.84
CA ALA A 22 -36.33 -24.79 8.67
C ALA A 22 -35.98 -24.14 10.02
N LEU A 23 -36.88 -24.21 11.00
CA LEU A 23 -36.63 -23.69 12.35
C LEU A 23 -35.51 -24.47 13.04
N GLY A 24 -35.52 -25.80 12.95
CA GLY A 24 -34.49 -26.66 13.54
C GLY A 24 -33.11 -26.40 12.95
N ALA A 25 -32.99 -26.28 11.62
CA ALA A 25 -31.74 -25.94 10.95
C ALA A 25 -31.24 -24.55 11.34
N GLY A 26 -32.13 -23.55 11.40
CA GLY A 26 -31.78 -22.20 11.85
C GLY A 26 -31.29 -22.17 13.30
N LEU A 27 -31.94 -22.90 14.21
CA LEU A 27 -31.52 -23.05 15.60
C LEU A 27 -30.15 -23.70 15.72
N LEU A 28 -29.91 -24.79 15.00
CA LEU A 28 -28.60 -25.46 14.99
C LEU A 28 -27.49 -24.54 14.48
N ALA A 29 -27.73 -23.83 13.37
CA ALA A 29 -26.77 -22.86 12.83
C ALA A 29 -26.50 -21.72 13.83
N GLY A 30 -27.54 -21.23 14.50
CA GLY A 30 -27.44 -20.23 15.56
C GLY A 30 -26.57 -20.64 16.72
N VAL A 31 -26.87 -21.80 17.30
CA VAL A 31 -26.12 -22.35 18.44
C VAL A 31 -24.67 -22.61 18.03
N ALA A 32 -24.45 -23.19 16.84
CA ALA A 32 -23.11 -23.44 16.34
C ALA A 32 -22.31 -22.14 16.16
N GLY A 33 -22.91 -21.09 15.58
CA GLY A 33 -22.26 -19.80 15.39
C GLY A 33 -21.95 -19.07 16.72
N LEU A 34 -22.85 -19.17 17.71
CA LEU A 34 -22.62 -18.62 19.06
C LEU A 34 -21.55 -19.40 19.83
N ALA A 35 -21.51 -20.73 19.68
CA ALA A 35 -20.51 -21.59 20.33
C ALA A 35 -19.12 -21.44 19.69
N ALA A 36 -19.05 -21.14 18.40
CA ALA A 36 -17.81 -20.95 17.66
C ALA A 36 -17.24 -19.52 17.78
N ASN A 37 -17.65 -18.74 18.79
CA ASN A 37 -17.18 -17.36 18.96
C ASN A 37 -15.67 -17.32 19.25
N THR A 38 -14.87 -17.14 18.20
CA THR A 38 -13.44 -16.96 18.30
C THR A 38 -13.15 -15.48 18.56
N THR A 39 -12.65 -15.18 19.75
CA THR A 39 -12.21 -13.83 20.14
C THR A 39 -10.87 -13.42 19.50
N GLY A 40 -10.32 -14.24 18.58
CA GLY A 40 -9.10 -13.94 17.83
C GLY A 40 -9.21 -14.44 16.39
N GLY A 41 -9.08 -13.53 15.42
CA GLY A 41 -9.11 -13.82 13.99
C GLY A 41 -9.28 -12.56 13.16
N MET A 42 -9.02 -12.66 11.85
CA MET A 42 -9.12 -11.54 10.88
C MET A 42 -10.54 -10.94 10.79
N PHE A 43 -11.57 -11.68 11.20
CA PHE A 43 -12.97 -11.26 11.19
C PHE A 43 -13.61 -11.56 12.56
N PRO A 44 -13.37 -10.73 13.58
CA PRO A 44 -14.00 -10.92 14.88
C PRO A 44 -15.53 -10.94 14.72
N ASN A 45 -16.19 -11.87 15.42
CA ASN A 45 -17.64 -12.09 15.39
C ASN A 45 -18.24 -12.69 14.10
N LEU A 46 -17.45 -13.08 13.09
CA LEU A 46 -18.01 -13.67 11.86
C LEU A 46 -18.91 -14.89 12.14
N ALA A 47 -18.46 -15.79 13.01
CA ALA A 47 -19.23 -16.98 13.40
C ALA A 47 -20.57 -16.61 14.07
N VAL A 48 -20.56 -15.60 14.95
CA VAL A 48 -21.77 -15.07 15.60
C VAL A 48 -22.70 -14.46 14.57
N THR A 49 -22.19 -13.65 13.64
CA THR A 49 -23.00 -13.05 12.57
C THR A 49 -23.64 -14.12 11.68
N LEU A 50 -22.87 -15.14 11.25
CA LEU A 50 -23.40 -16.24 10.46
C LEU A 50 -24.44 -17.08 11.23
N GLY A 51 -24.22 -17.31 12.53
CA GLY A 51 -25.19 -17.97 13.40
C GLY A 51 -26.50 -17.19 13.53
N LEU A 52 -26.42 -15.89 13.78
CA LEU A 52 -27.60 -15.01 13.83
C LEU A 52 -28.34 -14.95 12.49
N LEU A 53 -27.61 -14.93 11.37
CA LEU A 53 -28.19 -15.03 10.02
C LEU A 53 -28.93 -16.36 9.82
N GLY A 54 -28.32 -17.47 10.25
CA GLY A 54 -28.94 -18.80 10.21
C GLY A 54 -30.24 -18.88 11.01
N LEU A 55 -30.23 -18.35 12.25
CA LEU A 55 -31.42 -18.26 13.11
C LEU A 55 -32.54 -17.47 12.47
N GLY A 56 -32.22 -16.26 12.01
CA GLY A 56 -33.20 -15.36 11.43
C GLY A 56 -33.80 -15.93 10.13
N LEU A 57 -32.98 -16.53 9.27
CA LEU A 57 -33.43 -17.19 8.05
C LEU A 57 -34.35 -18.38 8.35
N GLY A 58 -33.93 -19.25 9.28
CA GLY A 58 -34.72 -20.42 9.69
C GLY A 58 -36.09 -20.04 10.29
N ASN A 59 -36.12 -19.03 11.17
CA ASN A 59 -37.37 -18.51 11.73
C ASN A 59 -38.27 -17.89 10.65
N THR A 60 -37.69 -17.13 9.71
CA THR A 60 -38.45 -16.47 8.62
C THR A 60 -39.07 -17.50 7.68
N LEU A 61 -38.33 -18.53 7.29
CA LEU A 61 -38.85 -19.62 6.46
C LEU A 61 -39.96 -20.42 7.19
N SER A 62 -39.77 -20.70 8.49
CA SER A 62 -40.79 -21.35 9.32
C SER A 62 -42.07 -20.49 9.42
N PHE A 63 -41.92 -19.19 9.65
CA PHE A 63 -43.03 -18.23 9.69
C PHE A 63 -43.81 -18.22 8.36
N LEU A 64 -43.12 -18.15 7.22
CA LEU A 64 -43.75 -18.15 5.89
C LEU A 64 -44.52 -19.45 5.61
N CYS A 65 -43.98 -20.61 6.00
CA CYS A 65 -44.66 -21.90 5.87
C CYS A 65 -45.93 -21.95 6.72
N ASN A 66 -45.84 -21.50 7.98
CA ASN A 66 -46.97 -21.45 8.91
C ASN A 66 -48.05 -20.47 8.43
N LEU A 67 -47.65 -19.33 7.85
CA LEU A 67 -48.56 -18.31 7.34
C LEU A 67 -49.31 -18.82 6.10
N LEU A 68 -48.61 -19.53 5.21
CA LEU A 68 -49.22 -20.17 4.05
C LEU A 68 -50.19 -21.27 4.47
N ALA A 69 -49.83 -22.11 5.44
CA ALA A 69 -50.72 -23.14 5.98
C ALA A 69 -52.00 -22.53 6.57
N TRP A 70 -51.89 -21.41 7.30
CA TRP A 70 -53.03 -20.68 7.83
C TRP A 70 -53.93 -20.13 6.71
N ARG A 71 -53.34 -19.49 5.68
CA ARG A 71 -54.09 -18.99 4.50
C ARG A 71 -54.79 -20.10 3.71
N LEU A 72 -54.24 -21.31 3.69
CA LEU A 72 -54.85 -22.48 3.07
C LEU A 72 -55.93 -23.15 3.93
N GLY A 73 -56.32 -22.56 5.06
CA GLY A 73 -57.47 -22.99 5.87
C GLY A 73 -57.11 -23.72 7.16
N ALA A 74 -55.82 -23.85 7.53
CA ALA A 74 -55.43 -24.43 8.81
C ALA A 74 -55.72 -23.44 9.96
N ASN A 75 -56.94 -23.43 10.48
CA ASN A 75 -57.40 -22.35 11.38
C ASN A 75 -57.36 -22.73 12.88
N SER A 76 -56.22 -23.23 13.37
CA SER A 76 -56.07 -23.59 14.79
C SER A 76 -55.63 -22.40 15.66
N ARG A 77 -56.12 -22.33 16.90
CA ARG A 77 -55.70 -21.29 17.86
C ARG A 77 -54.19 -21.31 18.13
N ARG A 78 -53.60 -22.52 18.17
CA ARG A 78 -52.16 -22.74 18.38
C ARG A 78 -51.33 -22.15 17.23
N LEU A 79 -51.77 -22.32 15.98
CA LEU A 79 -51.07 -21.76 14.83
C LEU A 79 -51.07 -20.23 14.85
N ARG A 80 -52.18 -19.59 15.27
CA ARG A 80 -52.23 -18.13 15.41
C ARG A 80 -51.24 -17.61 16.46
N LEU A 81 -51.16 -18.27 17.62
CA LEU A 81 -50.19 -17.90 18.66
C LEU A 81 -48.75 -18.09 18.16
N LEU A 82 -48.46 -19.21 17.49
CA LEU A 82 -47.14 -19.48 16.90
C LEU A 82 -46.75 -18.40 15.88
N LEU A 83 -47.68 -18.03 15.00
CA LEU A 83 -47.48 -16.94 14.03
C LEU A 83 -47.19 -15.61 14.72
N ALA A 84 -47.90 -15.27 15.81
CA ALA A 84 -47.66 -14.05 16.56
C ALA A 84 -46.26 -14.03 17.19
N VAL A 85 -45.80 -15.15 17.76
CA VAL A 85 -44.46 -15.27 18.36
C VAL A 85 -43.36 -15.20 17.29
N GLN A 86 -43.54 -15.87 16.16
CA GLN A 86 -42.55 -15.89 15.08
C GLN A 86 -42.49 -14.59 14.25
N ALA A 87 -43.56 -13.80 14.25
CA ALA A 87 -43.64 -12.57 13.47
C ALA A 87 -42.59 -11.54 13.89
N LEU A 88 -42.38 -11.33 15.19
CA LEU A 88 -41.44 -10.31 15.67
C LEU A 88 -39.99 -10.60 15.23
N PRO A 89 -39.40 -11.79 15.47
CA PRO A 89 -38.04 -12.08 14.98
C PRO A 89 -37.95 -12.13 13.45
N ALA A 90 -39.01 -12.56 12.76
CA ALA A 90 -39.04 -12.54 11.29
C ALA A 90 -39.03 -11.11 10.73
N ILE A 91 -39.78 -10.18 11.33
CA ILE A 91 -39.78 -8.75 10.95
C ILE A 91 -38.41 -8.13 11.23
N VAL A 92 -37.83 -8.38 12.40
CA VAL A 92 -36.49 -7.88 12.74
C VAL A 92 -35.43 -8.40 11.76
N PHE A 93 -35.45 -9.70 11.46
CA PHE A 93 -34.54 -10.28 10.48
C PHE A 93 -34.75 -9.70 9.07
N ALA A 94 -35.99 -9.55 8.63
CA ALA A 94 -36.30 -8.94 7.34
C ALA A 94 -35.81 -7.49 7.26
N ALA A 95 -35.99 -6.68 8.32
CA ALA A 95 -35.47 -5.32 8.38
C ALA A 95 -33.93 -5.29 8.30
N PHE A 96 -33.26 -6.19 9.01
CA PHE A 96 -31.80 -6.33 8.95
C PHE A 96 -31.33 -6.74 7.55
N ALA A 97 -31.97 -7.73 6.93
CA ALA A 97 -31.64 -8.18 5.58
C ALA A 97 -31.88 -7.07 4.53
N CYS A 98 -32.99 -6.33 4.64
CA CYS A 98 -33.26 -5.17 3.78
C CYS A 98 -32.20 -4.08 3.95
N LYS A 99 -31.79 -3.77 5.19
CA LYS A 99 -30.71 -2.83 5.45
C LYS A 99 -29.39 -3.32 4.84
N ALA A 100 -29.01 -4.57 5.07
CA ALA A 100 -27.78 -5.14 4.53
C ALA A 100 -27.76 -5.17 2.99
N ALA A 101 -28.90 -5.51 2.36
CA ALA A 101 -29.05 -5.46 0.91
C ALA A 101 -28.96 -4.03 0.37
N TRP A 102 -29.52 -3.06 1.11
CA TRP A 102 -29.42 -1.64 0.79
C TRP A 102 -27.99 -1.11 0.91
N ASP A 103 -27.30 -1.42 2.01
CA ASP A 103 -25.89 -1.03 2.24
C ASP A 103 -25.00 -1.63 1.14
N ASN A 104 -25.15 -2.93 0.83
CA ASN A 104 -24.42 -3.57 -0.26
C ASN A 104 -24.74 -2.96 -1.64
N TRP A 105 -25.99 -2.58 -1.89
CA TRP A 105 -26.36 -1.86 -3.12
C TRP A 105 -25.71 -0.47 -3.19
N GLN A 106 -25.66 0.25 -2.06
CA GLN A 106 -24.98 1.55 -1.97
C GLN A 106 -23.47 1.41 -2.19
N ASP A 107 -22.83 0.40 -1.61
CA ASP A 107 -21.41 0.11 -1.79
C ASP A 107 -21.09 -0.26 -3.24
N HIS A 108 -21.90 -1.13 -3.85
CA HIS A 108 -21.74 -1.48 -5.26
C HIS A 108 -21.88 -0.26 -6.17
N ARG A 109 -22.90 0.58 -5.94
CA ARG A 109 -23.09 1.83 -6.67
C ARG A 109 -21.92 2.79 -6.44
N GLY A 110 -21.42 2.91 -5.21
CA GLY A 110 -20.25 3.71 -4.87
C GLY A 110 -19.00 3.24 -5.63
N SER A 111 -18.78 1.92 -5.69
CA SER A 111 -17.67 1.31 -6.42
C SER A 111 -17.75 1.56 -7.94
N GLN A 112 -18.93 1.45 -8.54
CA GLN A 112 -19.15 1.81 -9.95
C GLN A 112 -18.84 3.28 -10.22
N GLN A 113 -19.28 4.18 -9.33
CA GLN A 113 -19.02 5.62 -9.45
C GLN A 113 -17.52 5.95 -9.33
N ARG A 114 -16.82 5.35 -8.35
CA ARG A 114 -15.35 5.50 -8.23
C ARG A 114 -14.62 4.94 -9.45
N SER A 115 -15.09 3.83 -10.01
CA SER A 115 -14.51 3.26 -11.25
C SER A 115 -14.67 4.21 -12.44
N ALA A 116 -15.81 4.91 -12.56
CA ALA A 116 -16.01 5.92 -13.59
C ALA A 116 -15.06 7.11 -13.42
N ILE A 117 -14.85 7.58 -12.19
CA ILE A 117 -13.87 8.63 -11.87
C ILE A 117 -12.46 8.18 -12.27
N TRP A 118 -12.03 6.99 -11.85
CA TRP A 118 -10.70 6.46 -12.17
C TRP A 118 -10.48 6.25 -13.67
N ASN A 119 -11.50 5.77 -14.40
CA ASN A 119 -11.44 5.65 -15.85
C ASN A 119 -11.30 7.02 -16.53
N ALA A 120 -11.98 8.06 -16.03
CA ALA A 120 -11.84 9.42 -16.55
C ALA A 120 -10.44 9.99 -16.28
N VAL A 121 -9.88 9.77 -15.08
CA VAL A 121 -8.49 10.15 -14.75
C VAL A 121 -7.52 9.44 -15.70
N ARG A 122 -7.63 8.12 -15.87
CA ARG A 122 -6.76 7.35 -16.77
C ARG A 122 -6.88 7.72 -18.24
N ALA A 123 -8.05 8.20 -18.67
CA ALA A 123 -8.28 8.69 -20.02
C ALA A 123 -7.83 10.14 -20.23
N ASP A 124 -7.34 10.81 -19.17
CA ASP A 124 -7.02 12.24 -19.14
C ASP A 124 -8.18 13.13 -19.65
N ASP A 125 -9.41 12.78 -19.25
CA ASP A 125 -10.66 13.43 -19.68
C ASP A 125 -11.29 14.24 -18.54
N THR A 126 -11.11 15.56 -18.60
CA THR A 126 -11.62 16.52 -17.60
C THR A 126 -13.15 16.61 -17.59
N ASP A 127 -13.80 16.42 -18.72
CA ASP A 127 -15.26 16.53 -18.85
C ASP A 127 -15.93 15.28 -18.27
N ALA A 128 -15.39 14.10 -18.61
CA ALA A 128 -15.82 12.83 -18.02
C ALA A 128 -15.58 12.81 -16.50
N LEU A 129 -14.44 13.34 -16.03
CA LEU A 129 -14.14 13.45 -14.61
C LEU A 129 -15.18 14.34 -13.90
N SER A 130 -15.44 15.53 -14.45
CA SER A 130 -16.43 16.47 -13.90
C SER A 130 -17.85 15.89 -13.89
N ALA A 131 -18.22 15.13 -14.93
CA ALA A 131 -19.49 14.43 -14.97
C ALA A 131 -19.58 13.31 -13.90
N ALA A 132 -18.52 12.50 -13.77
CA ALA A 132 -18.44 11.43 -12.80
C ALA A 132 -18.48 11.95 -11.35
N LEU A 133 -17.75 13.04 -11.06
CA LEU A 133 -17.77 13.71 -9.76
C LEU A 133 -19.13 14.30 -9.41
N ARG A 134 -19.86 14.89 -10.38
CA ARG A 134 -21.24 15.36 -10.15
C ARG A 134 -22.23 14.21 -9.90
N ALA A 135 -22.00 13.05 -10.50
CA ALA A 135 -22.83 11.86 -10.27
C ALA A 135 -22.49 11.12 -8.96
N CYS A 136 -21.33 11.41 -8.36
CA CYS A 136 -20.79 10.76 -7.16
C CYS A 136 -21.65 11.05 -5.92
N GLY A 137 -22.25 10.00 -5.35
CA GLY A 137 -23.06 10.08 -4.12
C GLY A 137 -22.22 10.29 -2.86
N ALA A 138 -22.86 10.25 -1.68
CA ALA A 138 -22.15 10.37 -0.40
C ALA A 138 -21.08 9.28 -0.20
N VAL A 139 -21.44 8.01 -0.46
CA VAL A 139 -20.52 6.86 -0.35
C VAL A 139 -19.33 6.99 -1.30
N CYS A 140 -19.55 7.46 -2.52
CA CYS A 140 -18.48 7.65 -3.50
C CYS A 140 -17.51 8.77 -3.08
N ARG A 141 -18.02 9.87 -2.49
CA ARG A 141 -17.20 11.00 -2.04
C ARG A 141 -16.28 10.68 -0.87
N ASP A 142 -16.64 9.68 -0.07
CA ASP A 142 -15.76 9.19 1.00
C ASP A 142 -14.46 8.61 0.39
N GLY A 143 -13.33 9.24 0.71
CA GLY A 143 -11.99 8.92 0.17
C GLY A 143 -11.64 9.55 -1.18
N THR A 144 -12.54 10.29 -1.83
CA THR A 144 -12.28 10.96 -3.12
C THR A 144 -12.00 12.44 -2.89
N THR A 145 -10.75 12.78 -2.55
CA THR A 145 -10.32 14.17 -2.37
C THR A 145 -9.62 14.68 -3.64
N PRO A 146 -9.55 16.00 -3.86
CA PRO A 146 -8.79 16.55 -4.98
C PRO A 146 -7.32 16.09 -4.98
N GLU A 147 -6.70 15.95 -3.81
CA GLU A 147 -5.32 15.49 -3.66
C GLU A 147 -5.16 14.01 -4.01
N SER A 148 -6.12 13.15 -3.64
CA SER A 148 -6.05 11.72 -3.98
C SER A 148 -6.25 11.50 -5.49
N LEU A 149 -7.14 12.28 -6.11
CA LEU A 149 -7.29 12.29 -7.56
C LEU A 149 -6.06 12.87 -8.27
N LEU A 150 -5.39 13.86 -7.68
CA LEU A 150 -4.17 14.42 -8.23
C LEU A 150 -3.03 13.39 -8.19
N MET A 151 -2.95 12.57 -7.14
CA MET A 151 -2.06 11.41 -7.06
C MET A 151 -2.36 10.38 -8.16
N ASP A 152 -3.63 9.99 -8.34
CA ASP A 152 -4.03 9.05 -9.39
C ASP A 152 -3.74 9.60 -10.80
N ALA A 153 -3.93 10.91 -11.01
CA ALA A 153 -3.58 11.58 -12.25
C ALA A 153 -2.08 11.55 -12.52
N ALA A 154 -1.26 11.75 -11.48
CA ALA A 154 0.19 11.67 -11.59
C ALA A 154 0.70 10.27 -11.91
N GLU A 155 0.10 9.23 -11.31
CA GLU A 155 0.44 7.85 -11.62
C GLU A 155 0.07 7.47 -13.07
N ALA A 156 -1.06 8.00 -13.56
CA ALA A 156 -1.56 7.73 -14.91
C ALA A 156 -0.89 8.59 -16.00
N GLY A 157 -0.12 9.62 -15.65
CA GLY A 157 0.40 10.61 -16.61
C GLY A 157 -0.69 11.50 -17.22
N ALA A 158 -1.77 11.77 -16.46
CA ALA A 158 -2.95 12.50 -16.92
C ALA A 158 -2.79 14.01 -16.68
N HIS A 159 -2.08 14.69 -17.60
CA HIS A 159 -1.70 16.11 -17.45
C HIS A 159 -2.89 17.06 -17.43
N ARG A 160 -3.91 16.85 -18.26
CA ARG A 160 -5.08 17.74 -18.33
C ARG A 160 -5.91 17.64 -17.06
N VAL A 161 -6.11 16.43 -16.56
CA VAL A 161 -6.79 16.17 -15.30
C VAL A 161 -6.00 16.76 -14.12
N ALA A 162 -4.69 16.54 -14.07
CA ALA A 162 -3.85 17.13 -13.03
C ALA A 162 -3.96 18.67 -13.02
N SER A 163 -3.85 19.30 -14.19
CA SER A 163 -4.02 20.76 -14.34
C SER A 163 -5.39 21.23 -13.85
N HIS A 164 -6.45 20.52 -14.25
CA HIS A 164 -7.81 20.82 -13.82
C HIS A 164 -7.96 20.75 -12.28
N LEU A 165 -7.45 19.69 -11.65
CA LEU A 165 -7.50 19.54 -10.18
C LEU A 165 -6.72 20.63 -9.46
N ILE A 166 -5.56 21.02 -9.99
CA ILE A 166 -4.76 22.14 -9.46
C ILE A 166 -5.52 23.46 -9.55
N THR A 167 -6.21 23.74 -10.67
CA THR A 167 -7.05 24.94 -10.78
C THR A 167 -8.22 24.96 -9.80
N GLN A 168 -8.64 23.79 -9.30
CA GLN A 168 -9.64 23.63 -8.25
C GLN A 168 -9.06 23.72 -6.82
N GLY A 169 -7.75 23.99 -6.69
CA GLY A 169 -7.08 24.18 -5.41
C GLY A 169 -6.43 22.91 -4.83
N ALA A 170 -6.30 21.83 -5.61
CA ALA A 170 -5.55 20.67 -5.16
C ALA A 170 -4.08 21.04 -4.92
N THR A 171 -3.55 20.67 -3.76
CA THR A 171 -2.14 20.89 -3.37
C THR A 171 -1.39 19.57 -3.23
N VAL A 172 -0.06 19.62 -3.26
CA VAL A 172 0.78 18.44 -2.99
C VAL A 172 1.46 18.60 -1.64
N GLY A 173 1.13 17.71 -0.71
CA GLY A 173 1.77 17.64 0.62
C GLY A 173 2.58 16.36 0.81
N ALA A 174 3.55 16.42 1.73
CA ALA A 174 4.20 15.21 2.25
C ALA A 174 3.76 14.96 3.69
N GLY A 175 3.30 13.74 3.98
CA GLY A 175 2.91 13.34 5.34
C GLY A 175 2.01 12.10 5.36
N LEU A 176 1.82 11.53 6.55
CA LEU A 176 1.03 10.30 6.74
C LEU A 176 -0.43 10.41 6.31
N THR A 177 -0.98 11.63 6.33
CA THR A 177 -2.36 11.92 5.89
C THR A 177 -2.45 12.26 4.41
N SER A 178 -1.31 12.46 3.74
CA SER A 178 -1.28 12.79 2.32
C SER A 178 -1.44 11.51 1.50
N PRO A 179 -2.15 11.56 0.37
CA PRO A 179 -2.13 10.48 -0.59
C PRO A 179 -0.69 10.15 -0.95
N SER A 180 -0.34 8.87 -0.87
CA SER A 180 1.01 8.40 -1.16
C SER A 180 0.97 7.13 -1.99
N ARG A 181 2.01 6.91 -2.80
CA ARG A 181 2.12 5.74 -3.67
C ARG A 181 3.45 5.05 -3.43
N SER A 182 3.42 3.73 -3.34
CA SER A 182 4.66 2.97 -3.35
C SER A 182 5.01 2.54 -4.76
N LEU A 183 6.26 2.74 -5.15
CA LEU A 183 6.80 2.28 -6.43
C LEU A 183 7.91 1.26 -6.21
N ARG A 184 8.25 0.53 -7.27
CA ARG A 184 9.44 -0.33 -7.31
C ARG A 184 10.30 0.07 -8.50
N THR A 185 11.60 0.18 -8.28
CA THR A 185 12.56 0.36 -9.36
C THR A 185 12.69 -0.94 -10.15
N CYS A 186 13.20 -0.87 -11.38
CA CYS A 186 13.47 -2.05 -12.19
C CYS A 186 14.61 -2.92 -11.66
N GLU A 187 15.29 -2.47 -10.62
CA GLU A 187 16.37 -3.17 -9.91
C GLU A 187 15.85 -3.82 -8.62
N GLY A 188 14.54 -3.76 -8.35
CA GLY A 188 13.89 -4.40 -7.21
C GLY A 188 13.77 -3.53 -5.96
N ARG A 189 14.42 -2.35 -5.92
CA ARG A 189 14.31 -1.40 -4.80
C ARG A 189 12.88 -0.91 -4.63
N TYR A 190 12.37 -1.00 -3.41
CA TYR A 190 11.06 -0.47 -3.01
C TYR A 190 11.17 0.99 -2.60
N LEU A 191 10.28 1.83 -3.12
CA LEU A 191 10.17 3.25 -2.83
C LEU A 191 8.82 3.48 -2.13
N PRO A 192 8.76 3.45 -0.79
CA PRO A 192 7.51 3.59 -0.07
C PRO A 192 7.00 5.03 -0.07
N SER A 193 5.67 5.17 0.01
CA SER A 193 5.00 6.40 0.46
C SER A 193 5.40 7.68 -0.28
N LEU A 194 5.60 7.61 -1.59
CA LEU A 194 5.95 8.77 -2.41
C LEU A 194 4.77 9.75 -2.51
N SER A 195 5.05 11.04 -2.32
CA SER A 195 4.17 12.15 -2.64
C SER A 195 3.91 12.26 -4.15
N THR A 196 2.88 13.02 -4.54
CA THR A 196 2.50 13.18 -5.95
C THR A 196 3.66 13.71 -6.80
N LEU A 197 4.43 14.67 -6.27
CA LEU A 197 5.60 15.22 -6.95
C LEU A 197 6.72 14.17 -7.10
N SER A 198 6.97 13.37 -6.06
CA SER A 198 7.93 12.26 -6.10
C SER A 198 7.54 11.18 -7.13
N VAL A 199 6.23 10.89 -7.28
CA VAL A 199 5.72 9.96 -8.30
C VAL A 199 5.98 10.51 -9.71
N ALA A 200 5.73 11.80 -9.96
CA ALA A 200 6.00 12.43 -11.25
C ALA A 200 7.50 12.38 -11.61
N ILE A 201 8.37 12.65 -10.64
CA ILE A 201 9.83 12.53 -10.80
C ILE A 201 10.23 11.10 -11.12
N ALA A 202 9.74 10.13 -10.35
CA ALA A 202 10.04 8.73 -10.55
C ALA A 202 9.61 8.25 -11.95
N ARG A 203 8.46 8.72 -12.45
CA ARG A 203 7.95 8.37 -13.79
C ARG A 203 8.64 9.12 -14.94
N ARG A 204 9.56 10.05 -14.66
CA ARG A 204 10.20 10.92 -15.66
C ARG A 204 9.21 11.82 -16.41
N ASP A 205 8.21 12.33 -15.70
CA ASP A 205 7.17 13.19 -16.26
C ASP A 205 7.46 14.67 -16.01
N ASP A 206 8.35 15.26 -16.80
CA ASP A 206 8.87 16.62 -16.57
C ASP A 206 7.77 17.70 -16.69
N ALA A 207 6.78 17.48 -17.57
CA ALA A 207 5.63 18.36 -17.73
C ALA A 207 4.79 18.41 -16.45
N LEU A 208 4.55 17.24 -15.86
CA LEU A 208 3.82 17.15 -14.60
C LEU A 208 4.65 17.68 -13.42
N VAL A 209 5.96 17.43 -13.38
CA VAL A 209 6.87 18.02 -12.36
C VAL A 209 6.78 19.54 -12.38
N ALA A 210 6.86 20.17 -13.56
CA ALA A 210 6.76 21.62 -13.70
C ALA A 210 5.41 22.17 -13.20
N MET A 211 4.33 21.41 -13.39
CA MET A 211 2.98 21.78 -12.97
C MET A 211 2.76 21.62 -11.45
N LEU A 212 3.29 20.53 -10.87
CA LEU A 212 3.11 20.20 -9.45
C LEU A 212 4.03 21.01 -8.53
N LEU A 213 5.21 21.40 -9.01
CA LEU A 213 6.23 22.05 -8.17
C LEU A 213 5.72 23.35 -7.50
N PRO A 214 5.03 24.28 -8.18
CA PRO A 214 4.52 25.50 -7.55
C PRO A 214 3.46 25.26 -6.46
N VAL A 215 2.69 24.17 -6.57
CA VAL A 215 1.60 23.81 -5.64
C VAL A 215 2.01 22.76 -4.60
N SER A 216 3.29 22.37 -4.61
CA SER A 216 3.87 21.47 -3.61
C SER A 216 4.35 22.26 -2.40
N ASP A 217 4.07 21.75 -1.21
CA ASP A 217 4.63 22.29 0.03
C ASP A 217 6.14 22.01 0.15
N THR A 218 6.79 22.62 1.14
CA THR A 218 8.23 22.46 1.36
C THR A 218 8.63 21.00 1.61
N ALA A 219 7.78 20.23 2.30
CA ALA A 219 8.07 18.85 2.67
C ALA A 219 8.04 17.93 1.42
N ALA A 220 7.02 18.06 0.58
CA ALA A 220 6.90 17.36 -0.70
C ALA A 220 8.04 17.69 -1.64
N ARG A 221 8.47 18.97 -1.71
CA ARG A 221 9.63 19.36 -2.53
C ARG A 221 10.94 18.73 -2.07
N ARG A 222 11.15 18.59 -0.76
CA ARG A 222 12.34 17.93 -0.19
C ARG A 222 12.32 16.42 -0.46
N GLU A 223 11.17 15.78 -0.26
CA GLU A 223 10.98 14.36 -0.58
C GLU A 223 11.20 14.08 -2.08
N ALA A 224 10.70 14.96 -2.93
CA ALA A 224 10.90 14.94 -4.37
C ALA A 224 12.37 15.10 -4.76
N MET A 225 13.11 16.01 -4.10
CA MET A 225 14.56 16.17 -4.28
C MET A 225 15.33 14.90 -3.91
N TRP A 226 14.98 14.28 -2.78
CA TRP A 226 15.57 13.01 -2.38
C TRP A 226 15.27 11.90 -3.37
N THR A 227 14.02 11.80 -3.83
CA THR A 227 13.60 10.82 -4.84
C THR A 227 14.40 11.02 -6.13
N ALA A 228 14.50 12.25 -6.64
CA ALA A 228 15.29 12.58 -7.83
C ALA A 228 16.76 12.18 -7.68
N ALA A 229 17.38 12.55 -6.56
CA ALA A 229 18.78 12.21 -6.31
C ALA A 229 18.99 10.70 -6.22
N SER A 230 18.10 9.99 -5.53
CA SER A 230 18.19 8.53 -5.39
C SER A 230 17.94 7.76 -6.69
N LEU A 231 17.21 8.35 -7.64
CA LEU A 231 16.95 7.72 -8.93
C LEU A 231 18.00 8.07 -9.99
N ASP A 232 18.94 8.98 -9.73
CA ASP A 232 19.90 9.50 -10.72
C ASP A 232 19.31 10.46 -11.75
N ARG A 233 18.36 11.29 -11.30
CA ARG A 233 17.67 12.31 -12.10
C ARG A 233 18.29 13.68 -11.91
N LEU A 234 19.48 13.87 -12.50
CA LEU A 234 20.23 15.13 -12.38
C LEU A 234 19.45 16.34 -12.90
N ASP A 235 18.72 16.16 -13.99
CA ASP A 235 17.76 17.13 -14.54
C ASP A 235 16.76 17.62 -13.49
N ALA A 236 16.09 16.69 -12.82
CA ALA A 236 15.11 17.00 -11.78
C ALA A 236 15.74 17.61 -10.53
N VAL A 237 16.92 17.12 -10.10
CA VAL A 237 17.69 17.71 -8.98
C VAL A 237 18.01 19.17 -9.27
N GLN A 238 18.55 19.47 -10.45
CA GLN A 238 18.89 20.84 -10.85
C GLN A 238 17.65 21.73 -10.96
N ALA A 239 16.55 21.22 -11.52
CA ALA A 239 15.29 21.96 -11.62
C ALA A 239 14.71 22.30 -10.24
N LEU A 240 14.70 21.34 -9.30
CA LEU A 240 14.24 21.58 -7.93
C LEU A 240 15.14 22.58 -7.19
N ALA A 241 16.46 22.47 -7.35
CA ALA A 241 17.42 23.41 -6.76
C ALA A 241 17.21 24.83 -7.30
N ALA A 242 16.96 24.97 -8.61
CA ALA A 242 16.65 26.26 -9.23
C ALA A 242 15.35 26.89 -8.69
N HIS A 243 14.42 26.07 -8.16
CA HIS A 243 13.21 26.52 -7.47
C HIS A 243 13.39 26.67 -5.95
N GLY A 244 14.64 26.79 -5.48
CA GLY A 244 14.98 27.09 -4.09
C GLY A 244 14.87 25.90 -3.13
N VAL A 245 14.76 24.67 -3.63
CA VAL A 245 14.84 23.48 -2.78
C VAL A 245 16.30 23.30 -2.35
N PRO A 246 16.62 23.33 -1.05
CA PRO A 246 18.00 23.27 -0.59
C PRO A 246 18.63 21.90 -0.87
N LEU A 247 19.92 21.89 -1.20
CA LEU A 247 20.70 20.66 -1.37
C LEU A 247 21.04 19.99 -0.02
N SER A 248 21.04 20.76 1.06
CA SER A 248 21.07 20.23 2.43
C SER A 248 19.63 20.00 2.87
N LEU A 249 19.23 18.73 2.90
CA LEU A 249 17.91 18.30 3.34
C LEU A 249 18.00 17.94 4.83
N ARG A 250 17.15 18.56 5.66
CA ARG A 250 16.99 18.22 7.08
C ARG A 250 15.50 18.10 7.43
N GLY A 251 15.19 17.26 8.42
CA GLY A 251 13.86 17.16 9.05
C GLY A 251 13.04 15.91 8.68
N ARG A 252 12.16 15.49 9.61
CA ARG A 252 11.27 14.29 9.71
C ARG A 252 10.86 13.47 8.48
N VAL A 253 10.85 14.02 7.27
CA VAL A 253 10.43 13.27 6.07
C VAL A 253 11.54 12.36 5.56
N LEU A 254 12.78 12.70 5.87
CA LEU A 254 14.01 12.00 5.51
C LEU A 254 14.90 12.12 6.76
N ASP A 255 15.57 11.05 7.20
CA ASP A 255 16.34 11.07 8.46
C ASP A 255 17.13 12.39 8.59
N GLU A 256 16.93 13.13 9.70
CA GLU A 256 17.08 14.60 9.70
C GLU A 256 18.51 15.12 9.43
N ASN A 257 19.46 14.20 9.34
CA ASN A 257 20.90 14.41 9.28
C ASN A 257 21.55 13.83 8.01
N ASP A 258 20.76 13.32 7.05
CA ASP A 258 21.30 12.78 5.80
C ASP A 258 21.48 13.85 4.72
N THR A 259 22.61 13.79 4.02
CA THR A 259 22.90 14.70 2.90
C THR A 259 22.27 14.20 1.59
N LEU A 260 22.15 15.07 0.59
CA LEU A 260 21.67 14.63 -0.74
C LEU A 260 22.62 13.62 -1.41
N LEU A 261 23.90 13.58 -1.00
CA LEU A 261 24.83 12.54 -1.43
C LEU A 261 24.49 11.17 -0.83
N VAL A 262 23.93 11.12 0.39
CA VAL A 262 23.36 9.90 0.98
C VAL A 262 22.17 9.42 0.17
N ALA A 263 21.28 10.33 -0.25
CA ALA A 263 20.17 10.01 -1.13
C ALA A 263 20.66 9.39 -2.45
N ALA A 264 21.66 10.00 -3.09
CA ALA A 264 22.27 9.49 -4.31
C ALA A 264 22.91 8.11 -4.10
N ALA A 265 23.64 7.92 -3.00
CA ALA A 265 24.24 6.63 -2.65
C ALA A 265 23.18 5.54 -2.39
N SER A 266 22.07 5.87 -1.74
CA SER A 266 20.97 4.95 -1.44
C SER A 266 20.31 4.34 -2.68
N GLY A 267 20.53 4.92 -3.87
CA GLY A 267 20.09 4.36 -5.15
C GLY A 267 21.21 4.24 -6.19
N ALA A 268 22.47 4.24 -5.75
CA ALA A 268 23.65 4.19 -6.60
C ALA A 268 23.56 5.14 -7.82
N ALA A 269 23.18 6.38 -7.57
CA ALA A 269 22.92 7.40 -8.59
C ALA A 269 24.20 8.13 -9.01
N SER A 270 25.00 7.50 -9.86
CA SER A 270 26.36 7.97 -10.17
C SER A 270 26.42 9.35 -10.82
N THR A 271 25.46 9.71 -11.67
CA THR A 271 25.42 11.00 -12.36
C THR A 271 25.18 12.14 -11.37
N VAL A 272 24.17 11.98 -10.51
CA VAL A 272 23.86 12.94 -9.43
C VAL A 272 24.99 12.97 -8.41
N GLY A 273 25.50 11.81 -7.99
CA GLY A 273 26.60 11.70 -7.04
C GLY A 273 27.86 12.45 -7.52
N GLN A 274 28.25 12.24 -8.78
CA GLN A 274 29.40 12.94 -9.37
C GLN A 274 29.18 14.46 -9.37
N TRP A 275 27.99 14.92 -9.78
CA TRP A 275 27.68 16.34 -9.78
C TRP A 275 27.71 16.95 -8.37
N LEU A 276 27.17 16.25 -7.37
CA LEU A 276 27.20 16.69 -5.98
C LEU A 276 28.64 16.80 -5.44
N ILE A 277 29.51 15.85 -5.79
CA ILE A 277 30.90 15.87 -5.32
C ILE A 277 31.71 16.93 -6.09
N ASP A 278 31.73 16.88 -7.42
CA ASP A 278 32.62 17.71 -8.23
C ASP A 278 32.18 19.17 -8.31
N THR A 279 30.87 19.39 -8.44
CA THR A 279 30.32 20.72 -8.71
C THR A 279 29.85 21.41 -7.44
N GLN A 280 29.19 20.65 -6.55
CA GLN A 280 28.64 21.21 -5.30
C GLN A 280 29.61 21.05 -4.11
N GLY A 281 30.71 20.30 -4.26
CA GLY A 281 31.72 20.14 -3.21
C GLY A 281 31.22 19.38 -1.99
N LEU A 282 30.21 18.51 -2.15
CA LEU A 282 29.70 17.72 -1.02
C LEU A 282 30.76 16.70 -0.57
N PRO A 283 31.13 16.68 0.73
CA PRO A 283 32.11 15.74 1.24
C PRO A 283 31.60 14.29 1.20
N VAL A 284 32.45 13.37 0.73
CA VAL A 284 32.10 11.95 0.55
C VAL A 284 31.96 11.15 1.85
N ASP A 285 32.51 11.67 2.94
CA ASP A 285 32.44 11.08 4.28
C ASP A 285 31.57 11.91 5.24
N ALA A 286 30.74 12.83 4.73
CA ALA A 286 29.90 13.64 5.60
C ALA A 286 28.96 12.75 6.43
N ILE A 287 29.10 12.88 7.74
CA ILE A 287 28.08 12.54 8.72
C ILE A 287 27.68 13.88 9.31
N GLU A 288 26.51 14.40 8.95
CA GLU A 288 26.00 15.59 9.63
C GLU A 288 25.49 15.17 11.01
N ASN A 289 25.92 15.89 12.04
CA ASN A 289 25.31 15.82 13.36
C ASN A 289 24.38 17.03 13.47
N GLY A 290 23.08 16.81 13.36
CA GLY A 290 22.08 17.85 13.57
C GLY A 290 21.49 17.82 14.98
N PRO A 291 20.41 18.58 15.22
CA PRO A 291 19.73 18.63 16.52
C PRO A 291 19.01 17.31 16.87
N ASP A 292 18.79 16.45 15.88
CA ASP A 292 18.22 15.12 16.07
C ASP A 292 19.21 14.20 16.81
N PRO A 293 18.77 13.41 17.81
CA PRO A 293 19.63 12.45 18.51
C PRO A 293 20.24 11.36 17.61
N TYR A 294 19.76 11.18 16.39
CA TYR A 294 20.25 10.18 15.45
C TYR A 294 21.32 10.76 14.53
N PRO A 295 22.58 10.30 14.58
CA PRO A 295 23.61 10.81 13.66
C PRO A 295 23.23 10.49 12.21
N GLY A 296 23.65 11.35 11.28
CA GLY A 296 23.47 11.10 9.85
C GLY A 296 24.18 9.83 9.39
N THR A 297 23.83 9.38 8.19
CA THR A 297 24.40 8.20 7.55
C THR A 297 25.53 8.59 6.61
N ALA A 298 26.67 7.90 6.66
CA ALA A 298 27.71 8.10 5.66
C ALA A 298 27.25 7.54 4.29
N PRO A 299 27.58 8.18 3.15
CA PRO A 299 27.20 7.69 1.81
C PRO A 299 27.53 6.21 1.55
N ILE A 300 28.69 5.72 2.02
CA ILE A 300 29.06 4.29 1.90
C ILE A 300 28.08 3.35 2.62
N THR A 301 27.50 3.78 3.73
CA THR A 301 26.51 3.01 4.49
C THR A 301 25.19 2.92 3.73
N ALA A 302 24.71 4.03 3.17
CA ALA A 302 23.51 4.04 2.34
C ALA A 302 23.68 3.22 1.04
N LEU A 303 24.87 3.28 0.43
CA LEU A 303 25.20 2.42 -0.71
C LEU A 303 25.20 0.94 -0.33
N PHE A 304 25.70 0.59 0.86
CA PHE A 304 25.65 -0.79 1.37
C PHE A 304 24.22 -1.30 1.50
N ASP A 305 23.30 -0.51 2.07
CA ASP A 305 21.88 -0.91 2.16
C ASP A 305 21.27 -1.13 0.76
N PHE A 306 21.64 -0.30 -0.24
CA PHE A 306 21.25 -0.53 -1.63
C PHE A 306 21.82 -1.84 -2.21
N MET A 307 23.10 -2.15 -1.96
CA MET A 307 23.76 -3.38 -2.39
C MET A 307 23.23 -4.63 -1.67
N ARG A 308 22.74 -4.47 -0.44
CA ARG A 308 22.09 -5.56 0.29
C ARG A 308 20.79 -5.95 -0.41
N ASP A 309 20.00 -4.96 -0.82
CA ASP A 309 18.65 -5.18 -1.34
C ASP A 309 18.60 -5.35 -2.87
N THR A 310 19.69 -5.03 -3.58
CA THR A 310 19.78 -5.10 -5.04
C THR A 310 21.13 -5.69 -5.50
N GLN A 311 21.19 -6.22 -6.72
CA GLN A 311 22.43 -6.66 -7.36
C GLN A 311 22.76 -5.78 -8.58
N SER A 312 22.52 -4.47 -8.46
CA SER A 312 22.68 -3.54 -9.58
C SER A 312 24.16 -3.26 -9.89
N PRO A 313 24.59 -3.29 -11.17
CA PRO A 313 25.92 -2.87 -11.57
C PRO A 313 26.20 -1.37 -11.31
N ARG A 314 25.16 -0.55 -11.10
CA ARG A 314 25.31 0.86 -10.72
C ARG A 314 26.00 1.01 -9.36
N ALA A 315 25.79 0.06 -8.45
CA ALA A 315 26.43 0.10 -7.14
C ALA A 315 27.97 0.07 -7.26
N THR A 316 28.49 -0.75 -8.18
CA THR A 316 29.93 -0.79 -8.49
C THR A 316 30.43 0.55 -9.01
N ALA A 317 29.69 1.19 -9.92
CA ALA A 317 30.06 2.51 -10.45
C ALA A 317 30.08 3.58 -9.36
N PHE A 318 29.06 3.60 -8.50
CA PHE A 318 28.97 4.55 -7.39
C PHE A 318 30.03 4.29 -6.31
N LEU A 319 30.36 3.02 -6.00
CA LEU A 319 31.42 2.69 -5.06
C LEU A 319 32.79 3.17 -5.55
N ARG A 320 33.07 2.99 -6.84
CA ARG A 320 34.30 3.52 -7.47
C ARG A 320 34.34 5.04 -7.40
N LEU A 321 33.22 5.72 -7.67
CA LEU A 321 33.10 7.16 -7.52
C LEU A 321 33.48 7.62 -6.11
N LEU A 322 32.88 7.02 -5.07
CA LEU A 322 33.20 7.34 -3.67
C LEU A 322 34.69 7.12 -3.39
N ARG A 323 35.25 5.99 -3.82
CA ARG A 323 36.67 5.65 -3.62
C ARG A 323 37.62 6.63 -4.30
N THR A 324 37.34 7.01 -5.55
CA THR A 324 38.14 7.98 -6.31
C THR A 324 38.22 9.32 -5.60
N HIS A 325 37.15 9.71 -4.91
CA HIS A 325 37.07 10.93 -4.12
C HIS A 325 37.50 10.77 -2.66
N GLY A 326 38.14 9.66 -2.31
CA GLY A 326 38.80 9.46 -1.02
C GLY A 326 37.88 8.99 0.10
N ALA A 327 36.68 8.47 -0.20
CA ALA A 327 35.77 7.97 0.83
C ALA A 327 36.41 6.87 1.69
N ASN A 328 36.17 6.95 2.99
CA ASN A 328 36.60 5.95 3.95
C ASN A 328 35.65 4.73 3.93
N LEU A 329 36.04 3.69 3.19
CA LEU A 329 35.25 2.44 3.10
C LEU A 329 35.18 1.67 4.43
N ASP A 330 36.05 1.98 5.38
CA ASP A 330 36.09 1.40 6.72
C ASP A 330 35.41 2.29 7.77
N ALA A 331 34.60 3.27 7.35
CA ALA A 331 33.79 4.07 8.25
C ALA A 331 32.86 3.17 9.08
N LEU A 332 32.81 3.44 10.38
CA LEU A 332 31.95 2.70 11.30
C LEU A 332 30.52 3.23 11.20
N ARG A 333 29.57 2.29 11.09
CA ARG A 333 28.14 2.56 11.24
C ARG A 333 27.82 2.91 12.69
N ARG A 334 26.56 3.27 12.94
CA ARG A 334 26.04 3.61 14.27
C ARG A 334 26.21 2.49 15.31
N ASP A 335 26.14 1.25 14.88
CA ASP A 335 26.35 0.04 15.67
C ASP A 335 27.84 -0.34 15.84
N GLY A 336 28.76 0.48 15.34
CA GLY A 336 30.20 0.32 15.53
C GLY A 336 30.85 -0.72 14.61
N VAL A 337 30.16 -1.17 13.56
CA VAL A 337 30.70 -2.12 12.57
C VAL A 337 30.94 -1.44 11.22
N THR A 338 31.91 -1.93 10.44
CA THR A 338 32.11 -1.49 9.06
C THR A 338 31.08 -2.13 8.12
N VAL A 339 30.90 -1.57 6.93
CA VAL A 339 30.04 -2.18 5.89
C VAL A 339 30.56 -3.55 5.43
N LEU A 340 31.88 -3.78 5.49
CA LEU A 340 32.48 -5.09 5.17
C LEU A 340 32.15 -6.13 6.25
N GLN A 341 32.21 -5.75 7.53
CA GLN A 341 31.79 -6.63 8.63
C GLN A 341 30.34 -7.08 8.46
N GLU A 342 29.45 -6.13 8.17
CA GLU A 342 28.04 -6.42 7.97
C GLU A 342 27.79 -7.30 6.73
N ALA A 343 28.51 -7.06 5.61
CA ALA A 343 28.43 -7.91 4.42
C ALA A 343 28.80 -9.37 4.72
N VAL A 344 29.85 -9.59 5.51
CA VAL A 344 30.31 -10.92 5.95
C VAL A 344 29.29 -11.57 6.89
N ARG A 345 28.75 -10.81 7.85
CA ARG A 345 27.75 -11.32 8.82
C ARG A 345 26.45 -11.77 8.14
N LEU A 346 26.07 -11.12 7.06
CA LEU A 346 24.88 -11.43 6.26
C LEU A 346 25.15 -12.43 5.12
N ASP A 347 26.37 -12.99 5.04
CA ASP A 347 26.79 -13.90 3.97
C ASP A 347 26.57 -13.35 2.54
N ARG A 348 26.71 -12.02 2.36
CA ARG A 348 26.49 -11.36 1.07
C ARG A 348 27.77 -11.37 0.22
N LYS A 349 28.12 -12.54 -0.33
CA LYS A 349 29.35 -12.73 -1.13
C LYS A 349 29.58 -11.62 -2.18
N PRO A 350 28.60 -11.27 -3.06
CA PRO A 350 28.86 -10.28 -4.11
C PRO A 350 29.21 -8.89 -3.54
N VAL A 351 28.60 -8.52 -2.42
CA VAL A 351 28.83 -7.22 -1.76
C VAL A 351 30.19 -7.22 -1.06
N ALA A 352 30.54 -8.29 -0.34
CA ALA A 352 31.82 -8.43 0.34
C ALA A 352 32.99 -8.41 -0.66
N ALA A 353 32.87 -9.15 -1.77
CA ALA A 353 33.87 -9.15 -2.85
C ALA A 353 34.08 -7.73 -3.41
N LEU A 354 32.98 -7.05 -3.76
CA LEU A 354 33.02 -5.71 -4.32
C LEU A 354 33.65 -4.68 -3.35
N LEU A 355 33.38 -4.76 -2.05
CA LEU A 355 33.99 -3.89 -1.04
C LEU A 355 35.50 -4.12 -0.90
N VAL A 356 35.95 -5.38 -0.88
CA VAL A 356 37.38 -5.72 -0.82
C VAL A 356 38.09 -5.26 -2.09
N GLU A 357 37.52 -5.48 -3.27
CA GLU A 357 38.05 -5.01 -4.55
C GLU A 357 38.16 -3.47 -4.60
N ALA A 358 37.23 -2.76 -3.96
CA ALA A 358 37.26 -1.31 -3.84
C ALA A 358 38.27 -0.80 -2.80
N GLY A 359 38.87 -1.69 -1.99
CA GLY A 359 39.92 -1.38 -1.03
C GLY A 359 39.46 -1.20 0.42
N ALA A 360 38.30 -1.75 0.80
CA ALA A 360 37.95 -1.92 2.21
C ALA A 360 38.94 -2.89 2.88
N ASP A 361 39.38 -2.58 4.10
CA ASP A 361 40.47 -3.30 4.78
C ASP A 361 39.97 -4.55 5.53
N PRO A 362 40.26 -5.77 5.04
CA PRO A 362 39.84 -7.00 5.73
C PRO A 362 40.52 -7.17 7.10
N ALA A 363 41.62 -6.46 7.39
CA ALA A 363 42.28 -6.52 8.69
C ALA A 363 41.43 -5.90 9.82
N ARG A 364 40.45 -5.05 9.48
CA ARG A 364 39.47 -4.47 10.42
C ARG A 364 38.46 -5.50 10.94
N LEU A 365 38.29 -6.61 10.23
CA LEU A 365 37.41 -7.71 10.63
C LEU A 365 38.01 -8.48 11.82
N LEU A 366 37.15 -9.03 12.68
CA LEU A 366 37.55 -9.98 13.72
C LEU A 366 38.14 -11.25 13.11
N ALA A 367 38.94 -12.00 13.86
CA ALA A 367 39.58 -13.22 13.34
C ALA A 367 38.57 -14.24 12.78
N ALA A 368 37.42 -14.41 13.45
CA ALA A 368 36.33 -15.27 12.99
C ALA A 368 35.68 -14.74 11.70
N GLU A 369 35.48 -13.43 11.60
CA GLU A 369 34.92 -12.78 10.40
C GLU A 369 35.87 -12.86 9.20
N ARG A 370 37.19 -12.76 9.41
CA ARG A 370 38.18 -12.98 8.33
C ARG A 370 38.16 -14.41 7.79
N ALA A 371 38.04 -15.39 8.68
CA ALA A 371 37.88 -16.78 8.28
C ALA A 371 36.57 -16.97 7.48
N ARG A 372 35.48 -16.37 7.95
CA ARG A 372 34.18 -16.38 7.26
C ARG A 372 34.23 -15.69 5.91
N LEU A 373 34.90 -14.54 5.79
CA LEU A 373 35.11 -13.85 4.51
C LEU A 373 35.86 -14.75 3.53
N THR A 374 36.91 -15.45 3.99
CA THR A 374 37.69 -16.36 3.14
C THR A 374 36.83 -17.50 2.61
N GLU A 375 36.02 -18.12 3.49
CA GLU A 375 35.06 -19.16 3.11
C GLU A 375 34.00 -18.62 2.13
N LEU A 376 33.42 -17.46 2.45
CA LEU A 376 32.38 -16.81 1.65
C LEU A 376 32.87 -16.51 0.23
N LEU A 377 34.10 -16.00 0.08
CA LEU A 377 34.70 -15.69 -1.22
C LEU A 377 35.07 -16.95 -2.03
N ALA A 378 35.29 -18.10 -1.37
CA ALA A 378 35.58 -19.37 -2.03
C ALA A 378 34.34 -20.08 -2.59
N ASN A 379 33.15 -19.77 -2.06
CA ASN A 379 31.88 -20.34 -2.55
C ASN A 379 31.60 -19.90 -3.99
N PRO A 380 30.83 -20.65 -4.81
CA PRO A 380 30.42 -20.20 -6.13
C PRO A 380 29.56 -18.93 -6.07
N ASP A 381 29.55 -18.13 -7.14
CA ASP A 381 28.69 -16.94 -7.21
C ASP A 381 27.22 -17.33 -7.17
N GLU A 382 26.44 -16.60 -6.36
CA GLU A 382 24.98 -16.71 -6.40
C GLU A 382 24.47 -16.21 -7.76
N PRO A 383 23.49 -16.91 -8.36
CA PRO A 383 22.88 -16.42 -9.59
C PRO A 383 22.22 -15.07 -9.33
N PRO A 384 22.24 -14.16 -10.32
CA PRO A 384 21.61 -12.86 -10.14
C PRO A 384 20.11 -12.99 -9.85
N HIS A 385 19.57 -12.14 -8.99
CA HIS A 385 18.15 -12.12 -8.66
C HIS A 385 17.28 -11.97 -9.92
N ALA A 386 16.19 -12.74 -9.96
CA ALA A 386 15.35 -12.89 -11.14
C ALA A 386 14.65 -11.60 -11.58
N GLU A 387 14.27 -11.60 -12.87
CA GLU A 387 13.91 -10.47 -13.72
C GLU A 387 12.87 -9.46 -13.21
N ARG A 388 13.00 -8.27 -13.82
CA ARG A 388 12.18 -7.07 -13.71
C ARG A 388 10.68 -7.33 -13.55
N THR A 389 10.10 -6.81 -12.48
CA THR A 389 8.65 -6.66 -12.32
C THR A 389 8.09 -5.70 -13.37
N LYS A 390 6.99 -6.10 -14.04
CA LYS A 390 6.25 -5.21 -14.97
C LYS A 390 5.82 -3.93 -14.25
N GLY A 391 5.93 -2.79 -14.92
CA GLY A 391 5.52 -1.48 -14.40
C GLY A 391 6.52 -0.81 -13.45
N CYS A 392 7.74 -1.35 -13.35
CA CYS A 392 8.82 -0.76 -12.57
C CYS A 392 9.29 0.60 -13.11
N VAL A 393 9.88 1.39 -12.21
CA VAL A 393 10.52 2.67 -12.53
C VAL A 393 11.97 2.45 -12.94
N LEU A 394 12.38 3.01 -14.08
CA LEU A 394 13.79 3.06 -14.44
C LEU A 394 14.46 4.14 -13.58
N PRO A 395 15.58 3.83 -12.92
CA PRO A 395 16.32 4.82 -12.18
C PRO A 395 16.92 5.82 -13.18
#